data_AF-A0A3C0G463-F1
#
_entry.id   AF-A0A3C0G463-F1
#
_cell.length_a   1.000
_cell.length_b   1.000
_cell.length_c   1.000
_cell.angle_alpha   90.00
_cell.angle_beta   90.00
_cell.angle_gamma   90.00
#
_symmetry.space_group_name_H-M   'P 1'
#
loop_
_entity.id
_entity.type
_entity.pdbx_description
1 polymer ?
#
loop_
_entity_poly.entity_id
_entity_poly.type
_entity_poly.pdbx_seq_one_letter_code
_entity_poly.pdbx_strand_id
1 'polypeptide(L)'
;MPTHIDEAVKIILSKDSKLREITPIIYALPEKMPEGWTDLRRMRYLDHDLSAGRNIKRWLWRDYSSELILQQRPFDKYDDQSEIFTGIRHPLERWWSGIKDFMYFLPYYSWWTNEAIMAQWPHFHRATLRLHDIMEEVKPQHLIKVDGGIDQRLCNFARKHRLLFYGTLPHEKHIRHKRPDILKMEKIGERQLKQWLLKNPDYQKKLDDYLEPDWQYWNKVEDQE
;
A
#
# COMPACT_ATOMS: atom_id res chain seq x y z
N MET A 1 4.95 -7.35 -36.36
CA MET A 1 4.56 -6.17 -35.56
C MET A 1 4.34 -6.62 -34.13
N PRO A 2 4.78 -5.88 -33.10
CA PRO A 2 4.52 -6.22 -31.71
C PRO A 2 3.02 -6.23 -31.40
N THR A 3 2.56 -7.17 -30.58
CA THR A 3 1.18 -7.17 -30.07
C THR A 3 1.03 -6.16 -28.94
N HIS A 4 -0.21 -5.81 -28.58
CA HIS A 4 -0.47 -4.99 -27.38
C HIS A 4 0.08 -5.63 -26.09
N ILE A 5 0.10 -6.96 -26.03
CA ILE A 5 0.67 -7.70 -24.90
C ILE A 5 2.19 -7.51 -24.88
N ASP A 6 2.86 -7.60 -26.04
CA ASP A 6 4.32 -7.43 -26.12
C ASP A 6 4.75 -6.01 -25.69
N GLU A 7 4.02 -4.98 -26.13
CA GLU A 7 4.30 -3.60 -25.71
C GLU A 7 4.01 -3.39 -24.21
N ALA A 8 2.94 -3.98 -23.67
CA ALA A 8 2.65 -3.91 -22.24
C ALA A 8 3.76 -4.60 -21.41
N VAL A 9 4.19 -5.79 -21.82
CA VAL A 9 5.32 -6.51 -21.18
C VAL A 9 6.59 -5.66 -21.24
N LYS A 10 6.90 -5.06 -22.39
CA LYS A 10 8.05 -4.17 -22.56
C LYS A 10 7.99 -2.96 -21.63
N ILE A 11 6.83 -2.34 -21.46
CA ILE A 11 6.64 -1.20 -20.54
C ILE A 11 6.86 -1.65 -19.10
N ILE A 12 6.24 -2.77 -18.69
CA ILE A 12 6.38 -3.33 -17.33
C ILE A 12 7.84 -3.61 -17.00
N LEU A 13 8.58 -4.21 -17.94
CA LEU A 13 9.97 -4.62 -17.76
C LEU A 13 11.00 -3.52 -18.07
N SER A 14 10.55 -2.36 -18.54
CA SER A 14 11.45 -1.25 -18.89
C SER A 14 12.24 -0.78 -17.66
N LYS A 15 13.50 -0.36 -17.87
CA LYS A 15 14.31 0.27 -16.81
C LYS A 15 13.71 1.59 -16.32
N ASP A 16 12.95 2.27 -17.18
CA ASP A 16 12.26 3.51 -16.85
C ASP A 16 10.95 3.27 -16.08
N SER A 17 10.53 2.01 -15.93
CA SER A 17 9.34 1.62 -15.18
C SER A 17 9.53 1.88 -13.70
N LYS A 18 8.75 2.81 -13.16
CA LYS A 18 8.70 3.10 -11.71
C LYS A 18 7.85 2.11 -10.92
N LEU A 19 7.33 1.04 -11.55
CA LEU A 19 6.43 0.09 -10.89
C LEU A 19 7.06 -0.52 -9.64
N ARG A 20 8.34 -0.89 -9.71
CA ARG A 20 9.11 -1.52 -8.64
C ARG A 20 9.90 -0.53 -7.79
N GLU A 21 9.59 0.76 -7.88
CA GLU A 21 10.26 1.77 -7.07
C GLU A 21 9.94 1.57 -5.57
N ILE A 22 10.99 1.41 -4.77
CA ILE A 22 10.92 1.11 -3.34
C ILE A 22 10.99 2.36 -2.45
N THR A 23 11.16 3.54 -3.04
CA THR A 23 11.30 4.79 -2.31
C THR A 23 10.10 5.00 -1.36
N PRO A 24 10.34 5.16 -0.04
CA PRO A 24 9.26 5.45 0.89
C PRO A 24 8.56 6.75 0.50
N ILE A 25 7.23 6.75 0.62
CA ILE A 25 6.41 7.94 0.36
C ILE A 25 5.90 8.39 1.72
N ILE A 26 6.37 9.54 2.17
CA ILE A 26 5.97 10.13 3.44
C ILE A 26 5.26 11.44 3.15
N TYR A 27 4.05 11.60 3.69
CA TYR A 27 3.30 12.84 3.62
C TYR A 27 3.37 13.55 4.98
N ALA A 28 3.85 14.78 4.98
CA ALA A 28 3.75 15.66 6.13
C ALA A 28 2.49 16.53 6.02
N LEU A 29 1.93 16.85 7.18
CA LEU A 29 0.88 17.85 7.29
C LEU A 29 1.43 19.24 6.94
N PRO A 30 0.60 20.13 6.37
CA PRO A 30 1.02 21.50 6.05
C PRO A 30 1.47 22.25 7.31
N GLU A 31 2.35 23.23 7.13
CA GLU A 31 2.87 24.04 8.24
C GLU A 31 1.78 24.90 8.88
N LYS A 32 0.94 25.51 8.04
CA LYS A 32 -0.23 26.26 8.49
C LYS A 32 -1.37 25.27 8.75
N MET A 33 -1.70 25.09 10.02
CA MET A 33 -2.87 24.31 10.42
C MET A 33 -4.19 25.02 10.10
N PRO A 34 -5.31 24.28 9.97
CA PRO A 34 -6.63 24.85 9.78
C PRO A 34 -6.98 25.92 10.83
N GLU A 35 -7.62 27.01 10.40
CA GLU A 35 -7.99 28.12 11.28
C GLU A 35 -8.92 27.64 12.41
N GLY A 36 -8.71 28.17 13.63
CA GLY A 36 -9.44 27.75 14.82
C GLY A 36 -8.85 26.55 15.57
N TRP A 37 -7.77 25.95 15.07
CA TRP A 37 -7.11 24.81 15.70
C TRP A 37 -5.63 25.11 16.04
N THR A 38 -5.37 25.55 17.28
CA THR A 38 -4.02 25.96 17.72
C THR A 38 -3.21 24.82 18.34
N ASP A 39 -3.87 23.77 18.81
CA ASP A 39 -3.26 22.76 19.69
C ASP A 39 -3.09 21.38 19.01
N LEU A 40 -3.30 21.31 17.69
CA LEU A 40 -3.15 20.08 16.93
C LEU A 40 -1.69 19.67 16.84
N ARG A 41 -1.42 18.37 17.00
CA ARG A 41 -0.10 17.84 16.72
C ARG A 41 0.09 17.66 15.21
N ARG A 42 1.33 17.85 14.77
CA ARG A 42 1.79 17.40 13.46
C ARG A 42 2.23 15.94 13.57
N MET A 43 1.86 15.16 12.57
CA MET A 43 2.37 13.81 12.35
C MET A 43 2.56 13.60 10.85
N ARG A 44 3.49 12.72 10.53
CA ARG A 44 3.77 12.29 9.17
C ARG A 44 3.11 10.95 8.90
N TYR A 45 2.66 10.74 7.67
CA TYR A 45 2.03 9.51 7.22
C TYR A 45 2.91 8.79 6.22
N LEU A 46 3.30 7.55 6.54
CA LEU A 46 4.00 6.67 5.60
C LEU A 46 2.98 5.92 4.74
N ASP A 47 3.00 6.17 3.43
CA ASP A 47 2.10 5.54 2.45
C ASP A 47 2.78 4.36 1.74
N HIS A 48 2.35 3.16 2.11
CA HIS A 48 2.80 1.90 1.51
C HIS A 48 1.65 0.95 1.14
N ASP A 49 0.41 1.23 1.53
CA ASP A 49 -0.77 0.42 1.20
C ASP A 49 -1.62 1.16 0.17
N LEU A 50 -1.69 0.62 -1.06
CA LEU A 50 -2.42 1.27 -2.17
C LEU A 50 -3.93 1.43 -1.89
N SER A 51 -4.53 0.55 -1.07
CA SER A 51 -5.95 0.56 -0.79
C SER A 51 -6.27 1.42 0.43
N ALA A 52 -5.75 1.03 1.60
CA ALA A 52 -6.02 1.75 2.84
C ALA A 52 -5.36 3.13 2.84
N GLY A 53 -4.17 3.24 2.26
CA GLY A 53 -3.45 4.52 2.15
C GLY A 53 -4.16 5.54 1.29
N ARG A 54 -4.97 5.12 0.30
CA ARG A 54 -5.84 6.05 -0.44
C ARG A 54 -6.86 6.73 0.48
N ASN A 55 -7.52 5.95 1.34
CA ASN A 55 -8.55 6.48 2.24
C ASN A 55 -7.93 7.34 3.34
N ILE A 56 -6.77 6.95 3.88
CA ILE A 56 -6.01 7.75 4.85
C ILE A 56 -5.58 9.09 4.22
N LYS A 57 -4.99 9.08 3.02
CA LYS A 57 -4.64 10.32 2.31
C LYS A 57 -5.85 11.22 2.07
N ARG A 58 -7.00 10.65 1.72
CA ARG A 58 -8.23 11.42 1.55
C ARG A 58 -8.72 12.05 2.84
N TRP A 59 -8.60 11.34 3.97
CA TRP A 59 -8.85 11.94 5.28
C TRP A 59 -7.91 13.12 5.50
N LEU A 60 -6.60 12.91 5.35
CA LEU A 60 -5.61 13.97 5.54
C LEU A 60 -5.89 15.18 4.63
N TRP A 61 -6.24 14.96 3.36
CA TRP A 61 -6.64 16.03 2.43
C TRP A 61 -7.90 16.77 2.84
N ARG A 62 -8.95 16.03 3.23
CA ARG A 62 -10.24 16.61 3.61
C ARG A 62 -10.11 17.50 4.84
N ASP A 63 -9.34 17.05 5.84
CA ASP A 63 -9.35 17.67 7.16
C ASP A 63 -8.21 18.68 7.35
N TYR A 64 -7.05 18.47 6.73
CA TYR A 64 -5.88 19.34 6.93
C TYR A 64 -5.53 20.26 5.77
N SER A 65 -6.12 20.08 4.58
CA SER A 65 -5.85 20.77 3.29
C SER A 65 -5.33 19.80 2.21
N SER A 66 -5.55 20.17 0.95
CA SER A 66 -5.04 19.49 -0.25
C SER A 66 -3.51 19.59 -0.42
N GLU A 67 -2.83 20.41 0.36
CA GLU A 67 -1.38 20.70 0.24
C GLU A 67 -0.49 19.78 1.09
N LEU A 68 -0.78 18.49 1.16
CA LEU A 68 0.13 17.55 1.85
C LEU A 68 1.52 17.62 1.22
N ILE A 69 2.53 17.75 2.06
CA ILE A 69 3.91 17.93 1.63
C ILE A 69 4.52 16.54 1.45
N LEU A 70 4.82 16.17 0.20
CA LEU A 70 5.54 14.92 -0.09
C LEU A 70 7.01 15.06 0.32
N GLN A 71 7.42 14.27 1.31
CA GLN A 71 8.81 14.12 1.70
C GLN A 71 9.43 12.94 0.94
N GLN A 72 10.51 13.23 0.21
CA GLN A 72 11.37 12.27 -0.48
C GLN A 72 12.78 12.27 0.10
N ARG A 73 13.51 11.16 -0.03
CA ARG A 73 14.90 11.06 0.43
C ARG A 73 15.80 12.23 -0.03
N PRO A 74 16.83 12.58 0.74
CA PRO A 74 17.07 12.13 2.12
C PRO A 74 16.08 12.81 3.09
N PHE A 75 15.59 12.10 4.11
CA PHE A 75 14.50 12.57 4.98
C PHE A 75 14.93 13.52 6.10
N ASP A 76 16.23 13.56 6.40
CA ASP A 76 16.87 14.46 7.37
C ASP A 76 16.89 15.92 6.92
N LYS A 77 16.75 16.19 5.62
CA LYS A 77 16.73 17.56 5.08
C LYS A 77 15.46 18.35 5.39
N TYR A 78 14.39 17.70 5.85
CA TYR A 78 13.12 18.38 6.14
C TYR A 78 13.09 18.87 7.58
N ASP A 79 12.55 20.07 7.79
CA ASP A 79 12.41 20.62 9.14
C ASP A 79 11.38 19.85 9.98
N ASP A 80 10.32 19.33 9.35
CA ASP A 80 9.31 18.51 10.02
C ASP A 80 9.83 17.08 10.27
N GLN A 81 10.30 16.87 11.49
CA GLN A 81 10.71 15.58 12.05
C GLN A 81 9.68 14.98 13.01
N SER A 82 8.39 15.33 12.86
CA SER A 82 7.32 14.78 13.70
C SER A 82 7.19 13.26 13.59
N GLU A 83 6.55 12.66 14.59
CA GLU A 83 6.28 11.22 14.65
C GLU A 83 5.54 10.74 13.39
N ILE A 84 5.87 9.52 12.96
CA ILE A 84 5.33 8.89 11.77
C ILE A 84 4.34 7.80 12.18
N PHE A 85 3.17 7.80 11.55
CA PHE A 85 2.21 6.70 11.65
C PHE A 85 2.03 5.99 10.30
N THR A 86 1.66 4.72 10.37
CA THR A 86 1.35 3.92 9.19
C THR A 86 0.28 2.86 9.45
N GLY A 87 -0.37 2.41 8.38
CA GLY A 87 -1.35 1.32 8.43
C GLY A 87 -0.71 -0.03 8.16
N ILE A 88 -0.90 -1.02 9.03
CA ILE A 88 -0.38 -2.39 8.88
C ILE A 88 -1.52 -3.35 8.57
N ARG A 89 -1.36 -4.12 7.49
CA ARG A 89 -2.30 -5.14 7.04
C ARG A 89 -1.63 -6.52 7.06
N HIS A 90 -2.43 -7.57 7.21
CA HIS A 90 -1.97 -8.95 7.11
C HIS A 90 -1.08 -9.14 5.87
N PRO A 91 0.17 -9.65 5.99
CA PRO A 91 1.16 -9.64 4.91
C PRO A 91 0.65 -10.29 3.62
N LEU A 92 0.10 -11.51 3.74
CA LEU A 92 -0.42 -12.27 2.60
C LEU A 92 -1.62 -11.58 1.93
N GLU A 93 -2.55 -11.01 2.70
CA GLU A 93 -3.69 -10.30 2.13
C GLU A 93 -3.29 -9.04 1.37
N ARG A 94 -2.34 -8.28 1.93
CA ARG A 94 -1.77 -7.09 1.29
C ARG A 94 -1.13 -7.47 -0.05
N TRP A 95 -0.30 -8.50 -0.06
CA TRP A 95 0.36 -8.97 -1.27
C TRP A 95 -0.66 -9.43 -2.33
N TRP A 96 -1.68 -10.22 -1.94
CA TRP A 96 -2.76 -10.62 -2.86
C TRP A 96 -3.58 -9.44 -3.37
N SER A 97 -3.77 -8.39 -2.56
CA SER A 97 -4.39 -7.16 -3.03
C SER A 97 -3.55 -6.51 -4.12
N GLY A 98 -2.22 -6.45 -3.93
CA GLY A 98 -1.29 -5.97 -4.95
C GLY A 98 -1.29 -6.81 -6.22
N ILE A 99 -1.41 -8.13 -6.11
CA ILE A 99 -1.52 -9.00 -7.27
C ILE A 99 -2.79 -8.72 -8.08
N LYS A 100 -3.93 -8.47 -7.42
CA LYS A 100 -5.16 -8.10 -8.11
C LYS A 100 -5.02 -6.77 -8.84
N ASP A 101 -4.31 -5.82 -8.26
CA ASP A 101 -4.02 -4.55 -8.93
C ASP A 101 -3.06 -4.75 -10.11
N PHE A 102 -2.09 -5.67 -9.99
CA PHE A 102 -1.16 -5.99 -11.08
C PHE A 102 -1.87 -6.63 -12.28
N MET A 103 -2.96 -7.36 -12.06
CA MET A 103 -3.79 -7.93 -13.15
C MET A 103 -4.38 -6.85 -14.06
N TYR A 104 -4.43 -5.57 -13.66
CA TYR A 104 -4.90 -4.50 -14.53
C TYR A 104 -3.91 -4.12 -15.64
N PHE A 105 -2.62 -4.42 -15.46
CA PHE A 105 -1.63 -4.18 -16.52
C PHE A 105 -1.74 -5.20 -17.65
N LEU A 106 -2.17 -6.43 -17.34
CA LEU A 106 -2.31 -7.53 -18.28
C LEU A 106 -3.64 -8.29 -18.03
N PRO A 107 -4.80 -7.64 -18.27
CA PRO A 107 -6.10 -8.21 -17.92
C PRO A 107 -6.40 -9.46 -18.74
N TYR A 108 -6.92 -10.49 -18.05
CA TYR A 108 -7.22 -11.83 -18.60
C TYR A 108 -6.02 -12.60 -19.16
N TYR A 109 -4.81 -12.03 -19.14
CA TYR A 109 -3.59 -12.70 -19.55
C TYR A 109 -2.94 -13.36 -18.33
N SER A 110 -2.63 -14.65 -18.45
CA SER A 110 -1.95 -15.44 -17.41
C SER A 110 -0.46 -15.08 -17.34
N TRP A 111 -0.14 -13.84 -16.97
CA TRP A 111 1.21 -13.29 -16.98
C TRP A 111 2.23 -14.09 -16.16
N TRP A 112 1.77 -14.91 -15.22
CA TRP A 112 2.62 -15.84 -14.46
C TRP A 112 3.20 -17.00 -15.29
N THR A 113 2.77 -17.17 -16.54
CA THR A 113 3.43 -18.08 -17.49
C THR A 113 4.53 -17.38 -18.30
N ASN A 114 4.72 -16.06 -18.12
CA ASN A 114 5.78 -15.30 -18.77
C ASN A 114 7.02 -15.26 -17.88
N GLU A 115 8.10 -15.92 -18.31
CA GLU A 115 9.34 -16.04 -17.53
C GLU A 115 9.98 -14.69 -17.21
N ALA A 116 9.91 -13.73 -18.15
CA ALA A 116 10.52 -12.41 -17.96
C ALA A 116 9.79 -11.58 -16.89
N ILE A 117 8.46 -11.69 -16.82
CA ILE A 117 7.68 -11.11 -15.71
C ILE A 117 7.99 -11.87 -14.41
N MET A 118 7.98 -13.20 -14.44
CA MET A 118 8.20 -14.03 -13.25
C MET A 118 9.61 -13.91 -12.66
N ALA A 119 10.60 -13.46 -13.43
CA ALA A 119 11.91 -13.07 -12.90
C ALA A 119 11.84 -11.94 -11.85
N GLN A 120 10.74 -11.18 -11.81
CA GLN A 120 10.48 -10.16 -10.79
C GLN A 120 9.80 -10.69 -9.53
N TRP A 121 9.36 -11.97 -9.52
CA TRP A 121 8.67 -12.57 -8.38
C TRP A 121 9.50 -12.47 -7.09
N PRO A 122 8.89 -12.19 -5.93
CA PRO A 122 7.46 -11.89 -5.69
C PRO A 122 7.10 -10.40 -5.75
N HIS A 123 8.01 -9.53 -6.22
CA HIS A 123 7.84 -8.06 -6.22
C HIS A 123 7.64 -7.49 -7.63
N PHE A 124 6.39 -7.26 -8.00
CA PHE A 124 5.99 -6.73 -9.30
C PHE A 124 5.81 -5.21 -9.32
N HIS A 125 5.27 -4.69 -8.22
CA HIS A 125 5.07 -3.27 -8.00
C HIS A 125 4.92 -2.92 -6.52
N ARG A 126 4.73 -1.64 -6.21
CA ARG A 126 4.60 -1.10 -4.84
C ARG A 126 3.68 -1.88 -3.90
N ALA A 127 2.51 -2.38 -4.32
CA ALA A 127 1.66 -3.14 -3.37
C ALA A 127 2.11 -4.59 -3.12
N THR A 128 3.05 -5.10 -3.93
CA THR A 128 3.71 -6.39 -3.72
C THR A 128 5.12 -6.24 -3.14
N LEU A 129 5.58 -5.01 -2.90
CA LEU A 129 6.82 -4.72 -2.20
C LEU A 129 6.77 -5.27 -0.77
N ARG A 130 7.86 -5.83 -0.26
CA ARG A 130 8.01 -6.25 1.14
C ARG A 130 8.01 -5.01 2.02
N LEU A 131 7.11 -4.98 2.99
CA LEU A 131 6.93 -3.80 3.81
C LEU A 131 8.17 -3.54 4.69
N HIS A 132 8.81 -4.60 5.18
CA HIS A 132 10.01 -4.54 6.00
C HIS A 132 11.12 -3.65 5.43
N ASP A 133 11.33 -3.66 4.11
CA ASP A 133 12.39 -2.86 3.46
C ASP A 133 12.18 -1.35 3.65
N ILE A 134 10.93 -0.90 3.69
CA ILE A 134 10.57 0.50 3.94
C ILE A 134 10.57 0.79 5.44
N MET A 135 10.09 -0.15 6.25
CA MET A 135 9.90 0.04 7.69
C MET A 135 11.23 0.13 8.45
N GLU A 136 12.26 -0.63 8.05
CA GLU A 136 13.59 -0.55 8.67
C GLU A 136 14.29 0.79 8.41
N GLU A 137 14.01 1.40 7.27
CA GLU A 137 14.56 2.71 6.94
C GLU A 137 13.81 3.82 7.68
N VAL A 138 12.48 3.83 7.60
CA VAL A 138 11.65 4.94 8.09
C VAL A 138 11.39 4.86 9.59
N LYS A 139 11.31 3.64 10.14
CA LYS A 139 11.06 3.33 11.55
C LYS A 139 9.85 4.09 12.14
N PRO A 140 8.63 3.92 11.59
CA PRO A 140 7.46 4.62 12.08
C PRO A 140 7.12 4.23 13.52
N GLN A 141 6.74 5.23 14.32
CA GLN A 141 6.49 5.09 15.75
C GLN A 141 5.09 4.52 16.04
N HIS A 142 4.13 4.77 15.15
CA HIS A 142 2.73 4.41 15.36
C HIS A 142 2.22 3.46 14.28
N LEU A 143 1.80 2.27 14.68
CA LEU A 143 1.28 1.23 13.78
C LEU A 143 -0.22 1.04 14.02
N ILE A 144 -1.01 1.09 12.96
CA ILE A 144 -2.47 1.00 13.02
C ILE A 144 -2.95 -0.19 12.20
N LYS A 145 -3.66 -1.12 12.82
CA LYS A 145 -4.23 -2.29 12.12
C LYS A 145 -5.23 -1.87 11.05
N VAL A 146 -5.04 -2.38 9.84
CA VAL A 146 -5.88 -2.15 8.67
C VAL A 146 -6.77 -3.37 8.42
N ASP A 147 -8.03 -3.28 8.83
CA ASP A 147 -9.11 -4.21 8.50
C ASP A 147 -10.47 -3.48 8.57
N GLY A 148 -11.59 -4.20 8.71
CA GLY A 148 -12.93 -3.61 8.83
C GLY A 148 -13.12 -2.60 9.97
N GLY A 149 -12.30 -2.65 11.03
CA GLY A 149 -12.35 -1.74 12.19
C GLY A 149 -11.47 -0.49 12.09
N ILE A 150 -10.81 -0.25 10.95
CA ILE A 150 -9.83 0.85 10.80
C ILE A 150 -10.42 2.23 11.13
N ASP A 151 -11.70 2.47 10.84
CA ASP A 151 -12.35 3.76 11.08
C ASP A 151 -12.35 4.13 12.57
N GLN A 152 -12.78 3.20 13.42
CA GLN A 152 -12.81 3.38 14.87
C GLN A 152 -11.39 3.54 15.43
N ARG A 153 -10.43 2.75 14.94
CA ARG A 153 -9.02 2.85 15.37
C ARG A 153 -8.39 4.18 14.98
N LEU A 154 -8.66 4.70 13.79
CA LEU A 154 -8.19 6.03 13.39
C LEU A 154 -8.86 7.15 14.18
N CYS A 155 -10.15 7.05 14.48
CA CYS A 155 -10.83 8.01 15.36
C CYS A 155 -10.19 8.03 16.77
N ASN A 156 -9.94 6.86 17.35
CA ASN A 156 -9.28 6.73 18.65
C ASN A 156 -7.84 7.23 18.62
N PHE A 157 -7.09 6.88 17.57
CA PHE A 157 -5.72 7.35 17.35
C PHE A 157 -5.67 8.88 17.24
N ALA A 158 -6.55 9.47 16.43
CA ALA A 158 -6.61 10.91 16.25
C ALA A 158 -6.94 11.63 17.56
N ARG A 159 -7.91 11.13 18.34
CA ARG A 159 -8.22 11.66 19.66
C ARG A 159 -7.02 11.58 20.62
N LYS A 160 -6.36 10.43 20.69
CA LYS A 160 -5.20 10.18 21.58
C LYS A 160 -4.04 11.13 21.25
N HIS A 161 -3.76 11.34 19.97
CA HIS A 161 -2.62 12.11 19.50
C HIS A 161 -2.96 13.57 19.17
N ARG A 162 -4.19 14.02 19.45
CA ARG A 162 -4.67 15.38 19.13
C ARG A 162 -4.50 15.72 17.64
N LEU A 163 -4.92 14.80 16.79
CA LEU A 163 -5.03 14.98 15.35
C LEU A 163 -6.48 15.34 15.01
N LEU A 164 -6.64 16.18 13.99
CA LEU A 164 -7.91 16.47 13.36
C LEU A 164 -8.45 15.25 12.61
N PHE A 165 -9.69 14.87 12.93
CA PHE A 165 -10.40 13.78 12.28
C PHE A 165 -11.90 14.07 12.33
N TYR A 166 -12.47 14.55 11.23
CA TYR A 166 -13.89 14.88 11.14
C TYR A 166 -14.73 13.67 10.74
N GLY A 167 -15.65 13.26 11.62
CA GLY A 167 -16.61 12.19 11.33
C GLY A 167 -15.94 10.83 11.18
N THR A 168 -16.01 10.26 9.97
CA THR A 168 -15.46 8.94 9.64
C THR A 168 -14.42 9.04 8.53
N LEU A 169 -13.59 8.01 8.41
CA LEU A 169 -12.62 7.81 7.33
C LEU A 169 -13.38 7.81 6.00
N PRO A 170 -12.98 8.65 5.02
CA PRO A 170 -13.55 8.61 3.68
C PRO A 170 -13.36 7.21 3.07
N HIS A 171 -14.43 6.42 3.01
CA HIS A 171 -14.37 5.07 2.46
C HIS A 171 -14.73 5.08 0.97
N GLU A 172 -13.71 5.14 0.10
CA GLU A 172 -13.93 4.92 -1.32
C GLU A 172 -13.84 3.42 -1.63
N LYS A 173 -14.97 2.82 -1.99
CA LYS A 173 -14.98 1.44 -2.48
C LYS A 173 -14.13 1.33 -3.74
N HIS A 174 -13.25 0.33 -3.76
CA HIS A 174 -12.45 -0.01 -4.92
C HIS A 174 -13.30 -0.22 -6.19
N ILE A 175 -12.75 0.06 -7.38
CA ILE A 175 -13.50 0.03 -8.65
C ILE A 175 -14.20 -1.32 -8.92
N ARG A 176 -13.62 -2.42 -8.44
CA ARG A 176 -14.18 -3.79 -8.52
C ARG A 176 -15.58 -3.91 -7.89
N HIS A 177 -15.94 -3.06 -6.94
CA HIS A 177 -17.29 -3.04 -6.36
C HIS A 177 -18.32 -2.34 -7.26
N LYS A 178 -17.86 -1.51 -8.20
CA LYS A 178 -18.71 -0.81 -9.18
C LYS A 178 -18.70 -1.48 -10.55
N ARG A 179 -17.74 -2.38 -10.81
CA ARG A 179 -17.46 -2.99 -12.11
C ARG A 179 -17.39 -4.52 -12.00
N PRO A 180 -18.52 -5.23 -12.21
CA PRO A 180 -18.59 -6.69 -12.09
C PRO A 180 -17.65 -7.45 -13.04
N ASP A 181 -17.36 -6.88 -14.20
CA ASP A 181 -16.40 -7.38 -15.19
C ASP A 181 -14.97 -7.45 -14.62
N ILE A 182 -14.55 -6.38 -13.92
CA ILE A 182 -13.26 -6.30 -13.23
C ILE A 182 -13.20 -7.32 -12.09
N LEU A 183 -14.27 -7.40 -11.27
CA LEU A 183 -14.33 -8.37 -10.18
C LEU A 183 -14.25 -9.82 -10.70
N LYS A 184 -14.92 -10.11 -11.82
CA LYS A 184 -14.86 -11.42 -12.47
C LYS A 184 -13.44 -11.73 -12.96
N MET A 185 -12.78 -10.76 -13.58
CA MET A 185 -11.39 -10.88 -14.05
C MET A 185 -10.44 -11.21 -12.88
N GLU A 186 -10.49 -10.43 -11.80
CA GLU A 186 -9.67 -10.67 -10.60
C GLU A 186 -9.88 -12.06 -10.00
N LYS A 187 -11.14 -12.48 -9.84
CA LYS A 187 -11.47 -13.80 -9.27
C LYS A 187 -10.98 -14.95 -10.13
N ILE A 188 -11.03 -14.80 -11.46
CA ILE A 188 -10.50 -15.80 -12.39
C ILE A 188 -8.97 -15.83 -12.27
N GLY A 189 -8.32 -14.67 -12.37
CA GLY A 189 -6.86 -14.57 -12.29
C GLY A 189 -6.31 -15.08 -10.96
N GLU A 190 -6.89 -14.69 -9.83
CA GLU A 190 -6.49 -15.14 -8.49
C GLU A 190 -6.56 -16.67 -8.38
N ARG A 191 -7.67 -17.26 -8.83
CA ARG A 191 -7.86 -18.71 -8.80
C ARG A 191 -6.85 -19.45 -9.68
N GLN A 192 -6.60 -18.95 -10.90
CA GLN A 192 -5.64 -19.58 -11.80
C GLN A 192 -4.21 -19.46 -11.26
N LEU A 193 -3.82 -18.31 -10.71
CA LEU A 193 -2.50 -18.13 -10.09
C LEU A 193 -2.33 -19.02 -8.86
N LYS A 194 -3.36 -19.15 -8.01
CA LYS A 194 -3.35 -20.11 -6.89
C LYS A 194 -3.17 -21.55 -7.37
N GLN A 195 -3.87 -21.96 -8.43
CA GLN A 195 -3.69 -23.28 -9.03
C GLN A 195 -2.28 -23.47 -9.62
N TRP A 196 -1.70 -22.41 -10.19
CA TRP A 196 -0.33 -22.44 -10.69
C TRP A 196 0.68 -22.56 -9.54
N LEU A 197 0.50 -21.84 -8.44
CA LEU A 197 1.36 -21.94 -7.24
C LEU A 197 1.32 -23.33 -6.61
N LEU A 198 0.15 -23.98 -6.57
CA LEU A 198 0.03 -25.37 -6.11
C LEU A 198 0.88 -26.36 -6.94
N LYS A 199 1.07 -26.06 -8.23
CA LYS A 199 1.92 -26.86 -9.13
C LYS A 199 3.39 -26.44 -9.10
N ASN A 200 3.70 -25.28 -8.52
CA ASN A 200 5.02 -24.68 -8.50
C ASN A 200 5.38 -24.26 -7.06
N PRO A 201 5.55 -25.22 -6.13
CA PRO A 201 5.68 -24.94 -4.70
C PRO A 201 6.90 -24.08 -4.36
N ASP A 202 7.96 -24.12 -5.17
CA ASP A 202 9.15 -23.27 -4.98
C ASP A 202 8.83 -21.77 -5.04
N TYR A 203 7.83 -21.36 -5.85
CA TYR A 203 7.41 -19.97 -5.91
C TYR A 203 6.59 -19.56 -4.69
N GLN A 204 5.79 -20.49 -4.14
CA GLN A 204 5.10 -20.27 -2.88
C GLN A 204 6.11 -20.10 -1.75
N LYS A 205 7.11 -20.99 -1.66
CA LYS A 205 8.18 -20.86 -0.66
C LYS A 205 8.93 -19.52 -0.78
N LYS A 206 9.32 -19.12 -2.00
CA LYS A 206 9.94 -17.81 -2.24
C LYS A 206 9.07 -16.64 -1.79
N LEU A 207 7.75 -16.75 -1.94
CA LEU A 207 6.82 -15.73 -1.47
C LEU A 207 6.76 -15.71 0.06
N ASP A 208 6.66 -16.88 0.69
CA ASP A 208 6.61 -17.01 2.15
C ASP A 208 7.90 -16.45 2.78
N ASP A 209 9.07 -16.89 2.29
CA ASP A 209 10.39 -16.40 2.73
C ASP A 209 10.53 -14.88 2.54
N TYR A 210 9.97 -14.34 1.45
CA TYR A 210 10.00 -12.91 1.17
C TYR A 210 9.10 -12.11 2.12
N LEU A 211 7.90 -12.61 2.45
CA LEU A 211 6.97 -11.93 3.34
C LEU A 211 7.26 -12.18 4.82
N GLU A 212 8.10 -13.16 5.16
CA GLU A 212 8.40 -13.53 6.55
C GLU A 212 8.76 -12.33 7.45
N PRO A 213 9.63 -11.39 7.03
CA PRO A 213 9.96 -10.23 7.85
C PRO A 213 8.80 -9.26 8.09
N ASP A 214 7.72 -9.29 7.29
CA ASP A 214 6.56 -8.41 7.48
C ASP A 214 5.72 -8.83 8.70
N TRP A 215 5.78 -10.10 9.13
CA TRP A 215 5.01 -10.61 10.27
C TRP A 215 5.32 -9.89 11.57
N GLN A 216 6.56 -9.46 11.78
CA GLN A 216 6.92 -8.71 13.00
C GLN A 216 6.12 -7.41 13.18
N TYR A 217 5.62 -6.83 12.10
CA TYR A 217 4.78 -5.62 12.16
C TYR A 217 3.32 -6.00 12.36
N TRP A 218 2.85 -7.06 11.70
CA TRP A 218 1.50 -7.57 11.89
C TRP A 218 1.25 -7.99 13.35
N ASN A 219 2.17 -8.75 13.95
CA ASN A 219 2.05 -9.23 15.33
C ASN A 219 2.01 -8.08 16.36
N LYS A 220 2.49 -6.87 16.00
CA LYS A 220 2.38 -5.68 16.87
C LYS A 220 0.98 -5.05 16.84
N VAL A 221 0.17 -5.38 15.83
CA VAL A 221 -1.14 -4.76 15.61
C VAL A 221 -2.30 -5.75 15.59
N GLU A 222 -2.04 -7.06 15.57
CA GLU A 222 -3.08 -8.07 15.34
C GLU A 222 -4.19 -8.05 16.39
N ASP A 223 -3.84 -7.75 17.64
CA ASP A 223 -4.79 -7.66 18.76
C ASP A 223 -5.43 -6.26 18.92
N GLN A 224 -5.18 -5.33 17.99
CA GLN A 224 -5.87 -4.04 18.03
C GLN A 224 -7.35 -4.23 17.65
N GLU A 225 -8.23 -3.93 18.62
CA GLU A 225 -9.69 -3.84 18.44
C GLU A 225 -10.11 -2.55 17.72
#